data_AF-A0A7Y8Q6R2-F1
#
_entry.id   AF-A0A7Y8Q6R2-F1
#
_cell.length_a   1.000
_cell.length_b   1.000
_cell.length_c   1.000
_cell.angle_alpha   90.00
_cell.angle_beta   90.00
_cell.angle_gamma   90.00
#
_symmetry.space_group_name_H-M   'P 1'
#
loop_
_entity.id
_entity.type
_entity.pdbx_description
1 polymer ?
#
loop_
_entity_poly.entity_id
_entity_poly.type
_entity_poly.pdbx_seq_one_letter_code
_entity_poly.pdbx_strand_id
1 'polypeptide(L)'
;MNGFAAGTLVHTNKGLIPIEKINVGDMVLSKPENVERELVYQPVTKTFISDKREVWALFHQNCDAIDWRKDLKVVFVTGGHPIWVQEYEGSNAVDPVQVNGWMRPDELFEQSAVAIAKVSASGQFVEMYAQPVLATPYKDIGYLVSSWDHMPEFVIESKENKVQAYDVEHIFDRQGRELTIDESNSVNKILTGHESLDVVQRFMTCFEQNKHGGFYDRYKTRAYNFNVANYYTYFVEERGIWVHQ
;
A
#
# COMPACT_ATOMS: atom_id res chain seq x y z
N MET A 1 -3.50 16.52 5.34
CA MET A 1 -4.38 15.40 5.70
C MET A 1 -3.67 14.15 5.26
N ASN A 2 -3.45 13.23 6.19
CA ASN A 2 -2.97 11.89 5.91
C ASN A 2 -4.16 10.96 5.72
N GLY A 3 -4.00 9.88 4.98
CA GLY A 3 -5.06 8.90 4.76
C GLY A 3 -4.70 7.87 3.70
N PHE A 4 -5.70 7.11 3.28
CA PHE A 4 -5.58 6.01 2.33
C PHE A 4 -6.40 6.25 1.09
N ALA A 5 -6.01 5.65 -0.03
CA ALA A 5 -6.82 5.69 -1.24
C ALA A 5 -8.10 4.84 -1.11
N ALA A 6 -9.05 5.02 -2.03
CA ALA A 6 -10.27 4.22 -2.05
C ALA A 6 -9.99 2.72 -2.20
N GLY A 7 -10.77 1.89 -1.52
CA GLY A 7 -10.64 0.43 -1.51
C GLY A 7 -9.71 -0.13 -0.41
N THR A 8 -9.05 0.73 0.38
CA THR A 8 -8.37 0.30 1.62
C THR A 8 -9.40 -0.24 2.59
N LEU A 9 -9.19 -1.47 3.07
CA LEU A 9 -10.15 -2.14 3.95
C LEU A 9 -9.87 -1.76 5.40
N VAL A 10 -10.92 -1.53 6.17
CA VAL A 10 -10.88 -1.18 7.59
C VAL A 10 -11.56 -2.28 8.39
N HIS A 11 -10.93 -2.74 9.47
CA HIS A 11 -11.54 -3.69 10.38
C HIS A 11 -12.68 -3.02 11.17
N THR A 12 -13.91 -3.53 11.02
CA THR A 12 -15.09 -3.07 11.75
C THR A 12 -15.80 -4.20 12.46
N ASN A 13 -16.73 -3.90 13.35
CA ASN A 13 -17.59 -4.90 13.98
C ASN A 13 -18.55 -5.61 13.00
N LYS A 14 -18.61 -5.16 11.75
CA LYS A 14 -19.39 -5.74 10.64
C LYS A 14 -18.50 -6.46 9.63
N GLY A 15 -17.21 -6.64 9.92
CA GLY A 15 -16.20 -7.16 9.00
C GLY A 15 -15.39 -6.05 8.32
N LEU A 16 -14.77 -6.38 7.19
CA LEU A 16 -13.92 -5.43 6.44
C LEU A 16 -14.78 -4.49 5.60
N ILE A 17 -14.64 -3.19 5.81
CA ILE A 17 -15.36 -2.15 5.07
C ILE A 17 -14.36 -1.23 4.36
N PRO A 18 -14.52 -0.92 3.07
CA PRO A 18 -13.69 0.07 2.38
C PRO A 18 -13.74 1.43 3.06
N ILE A 19 -12.58 2.09 3.18
CA ILE A 19 -12.42 3.34 3.94
C ILE A 19 -13.34 4.47 3.46
N GLU A 20 -13.61 4.54 2.16
CA GLU A 20 -14.51 5.55 1.57
C GLU A 20 -15.99 5.32 1.92
N LYS A 21 -16.32 4.15 2.49
CA LYS A 21 -17.68 3.78 2.93
C LYS A 21 -17.87 3.85 4.45
N ILE A 22 -16.81 4.17 5.21
CA ILE A 22 -16.89 4.35 6.67
C ILE A 22 -17.65 5.63 6.98
N ASN A 23 -18.62 5.55 7.89
CA ASN A 23 -19.44 6.67 8.33
C ASN A 23 -19.25 6.96 9.83
N VAL A 24 -19.64 8.18 10.25
CA VAL A 24 -19.74 8.53 11.67
C VAL A 24 -20.67 7.54 12.38
N GLY A 25 -20.20 6.99 13.50
CA GLY A 25 -20.90 5.97 14.28
C GLY A 25 -20.58 4.52 13.88
N ASP A 26 -19.89 4.28 12.76
CA ASP A 26 -19.34 2.94 12.51
C ASP A 26 -18.29 2.58 13.56
N MET A 27 -18.24 1.32 13.95
CA MET A 27 -17.37 0.83 15.01
C MET A 27 -16.15 0.15 14.40
N VAL A 28 -14.97 0.77 14.54
CA VAL A 28 -13.72 0.26 13.99
C VAL A 28 -12.88 -0.42 15.07
N LEU A 29 -12.16 -1.46 14.69
CA LEU A 29 -11.22 -2.12 15.59
C LEU A 29 -10.07 -1.17 15.89
N SER A 30 -9.75 -1.02 17.17
CA SER A 30 -8.76 -0.08 17.68
C SER A 30 -7.98 -0.72 18.85
N LYS A 31 -6.86 -0.11 19.21
CA LYS A 31 -6.00 -0.55 20.31
C LYS A 31 -5.35 0.68 20.98
N PRO A 32 -5.36 0.78 22.32
CA PRO A 32 -4.60 1.81 23.01
C PRO A 32 -3.10 1.55 22.88
N GLU A 33 -2.29 2.59 22.70
CA GLU A 33 -0.85 2.45 22.48
C GLU A 33 -0.13 1.73 23.64
N ASN A 34 -0.61 1.94 24.87
CA ASN A 34 0.05 1.48 26.10
C ASN A 34 -0.47 0.13 26.62
N VAL A 35 -1.41 -0.54 25.94
CA VAL A 35 -1.96 -1.83 26.40
C VAL A 35 -1.87 -2.86 25.29
N GLU A 36 -0.99 -3.84 25.48
CA GLU A 36 -0.54 -4.73 24.41
C GLU A 36 -1.65 -5.65 23.85
N ARG A 37 -2.64 -6.02 24.66
CA ARG A 37 -3.62 -7.07 24.34
C ARG A 37 -5.07 -6.59 24.25
N GLU A 38 -5.33 -5.30 24.36
CA GLU A 38 -6.70 -4.79 24.39
C GLU A 38 -7.13 -4.32 22.99
N LEU A 39 -7.72 -5.24 22.22
CA LEU A 39 -8.43 -4.89 20.99
C LEU A 39 -9.86 -4.53 21.34
N VAL A 40 -10.28 -3.31 21.01
CA VAL A 40 -11.65 -2.85 21.28
C VAL A 40 -12.23 -2.15 20.07
N TYR A 41 -13.55 -2.22 19.93
CA TYR A 41 -14.25 -1.44 18.92
C TYR A 41 -14.52 -0.03 19.45
N GLN A 42 -14.11 0.97 18.68
CA GLN A 42 -14.35 2.39 18.99
C GLN A 42 -15.18 3.04 17.87
N PRO A 43 -16.10 3.96 18.21
CA PRO A 43 -16.89 4.65 17.21
C PRO A 43 -16.04 5.64 16.41
N VAL A 44 -16.31 5.72 15.11
CA VAL A 44 -15.85 6.79 14.25
C VAL A 44 -16.60 8.07 14.60
N THR A 45 -15.84 9.14 14.86
CA THR A 45 -16.39 10.44 15.32
C THR A 45 -16.45 11.48 14.21
N LYS A 46 -15.61 11.32 13.18
CA LYS A 46 -15.53 12.22 12.03
C LYS A 46 -14.94 11.52 10.84
N THR A 47 -15.38 11.84 9.64
CA THR A 47 -14.81 11.35 8.37
C THR A 47 -14.23 12.50 7.56
N PHE A 48 -13.25 12.21 6.73
CA PHE A 48 -12.53 13.17 5.92
C PHE A 48 -12.29 12.62 4.52
N ILE A 49 -12.41 13.50 3.53
CA ILE A 49 -12.03 13.25 2.14
C ILE A 49 -11.16 14.42 1.72
N SER A 50 -9.98 14.11 1.17
CA SER A 50 -9.09 15.13 0.63
C SER A 50 -9.34 15.39 -0.85
N ASP A 51 -8.88 16.55 -1.32
CA ASP A 51 -8.50 16.72 -2.73
C ASP A 51 -7.38 15.72 -3.10
N LYS A 52 -6.97 15.70 -4.38
CA LYS A 52 -5.91 14.78 -4.81
C LYS A 52 -4.60 15.01 -4.03
N ARG A 53 -4.10 13.95 -3.39
CA ARG A 53 -2.85 13.89 -2.62
C ARG A 53 -1.91 12.88 -3.23
N GLU A 54 -0.61 13.12 -3.04
CA GLU A 54 0.43 12.16 -3.39
C GLU A 54 0.26 10.90 -2.56
N VAL A 55 0.38 9.75 -3.23
CA VAL A 55 0.25 8.43 -2.61
C VAL A 55 1.48 7.59 -2.85
N TRP A 56 1.71 6.69 -1.91
CA TRP A 56 2.79 5.73 -1.85
C TRP A 56 2.16 4.34 -1.87
N ALA A 57 2.83 3.39 -2.51
CA ALA A 57 2.53 1.98 -2.37
C ALA A 57 3.27 1.48 -1.13
N LEU A 58 2.53 1.12 -0.08
CA LEU A 58 3.05 0.36 1.04
C LEU A 58 2.84 -1.12 0.74
N PHE A 59 3.92 -1.77 0.32
CA PHE A 59 3.94 -3.21 0.11
C PHE A 59 4.08 -3.93 1.43
N HIS A 60 3.46 -5.09 1.55
CA HIS A 60 3.56 -5.91 2.75
C HIS A 60 3.36 -7.40 2.48
N GLN A 61 4.12 -8.23 3.19
CA GLN A 61 4.12 -9.69 3.09
C GLN A 61 4.46 -10.32 4.45
N ASN A 62 4.06 -11.55 4.69
CA ASN A 62 4.44 -12.31 5.87
C ASN A 62 5.95 -12.61 5.83
N CYS A 63 6.65 -12.44 6.96
CA CYS A 63 8.08 -12.75 7.07
C CYS A 63 8.38 -14.23 6.74
N ASP A 64 7.46 -15.13 7.08
CA ASP A 64 7.61 -16.57 6.85
C ASP A 64 7.09 -17.04 5.48
N ALA A 65 6.83 -16.11 4.55
CA ALA A 65 6.33 -16.47 3.22
C ALA A 65 7.38 -17.26 2.42
N ILE A 66 7.03 -18.50 2.04
CA ILE A 66 7.91 -19.36 1.21
C ILE A 66 8.12 -18.75 -0.19
N ASP A 67 7.06 -18.17 -0.75
CA ASP A 67 7.06 -17.46 -2.02
C ASP A 67 6.52 -16.04 -1.76
N TRP A 68 7.44 -15.13 -1.50
CA TRP A 68 7.14 -13.76 -1.08
C TRP A 68 6.30 -13.02 -2.12
N ARG A 69 6.54 -13.26 -3.42
CA ARG A 69 5.75 -12.63 -4.50
C ARG A 69 4.30 -13.04 -4.48
N LYS A 70 3.99 -14.29 -4.11
CA LYS A 70 2.60 -14.75 -3.97
C LYS A 70 1.91 -14.20 -2.73
N ASP A 71 2.67 -13.82 -1.70
CA ASP A 71 2.11 -13.24 -0.48
C ASP A 71 2.09 -11.69 -0.50
N LEU A 72 2.77 -11.07 -1.47
CA LEU A 72 2.87 -9.63 -1.60
C LEU A 72 1.48 -8.99 -1.75
N LYS A 73 1.19 -8.03 -0.87
CA LYS A 73 0.00 -7.16 -0.96
C LYS A 73 0.44 -5.71 -0.94
N VAL A 74 -0.46 -4.83 -1.38
CA VAL A 74 -0.21 -3.38 -1.44
C VAL A 74 -1.40 -2.62 -0.88
N VAL A 75 -1.10 -1.56 -0.14
CA VAL A 75 -2.06 -0.52 0.24
C VAL A 75 -1.54 0.85 -0.21
N PHE A 76 -2.43 1.68 -0.77
CA PHE A 76 -2.08 3.02 -1.22
C PHE A 76 -2.37 4.04 -0.12
N VAL A 77 -1.32 4.73 0.33
CA VAL A 77 -1.34 5.57 1.52
C VAL A 77 -0.59 6.88 1.28
N THR A 78 -0.98 7.97 1.92
CA THR A 78 -0.19 9.21 1.88
C THR A 78 1.14 9.03 2.61
N GLY A 79 2.21 9.64 2.10
CA GLY A 79 3.58 9.45 2.62
C GLY A 79 3.73 9.71 4.12
N GLY A 80 2.95 10.64 4.67
CA GLY A 80 3.01 11.02 6.08
C GLY A 80 2.07 10.25 7.03
N HIS A 81 1.34 9.22 6.57
CA HIS A 81 0.39 8.50 7.43
C HIS A 81 1.14 7.56 8.39
N PRO A 82 0.97 7.69 9.73
CA PRO A 82 1.73 6.87 10.66
C PRO A 82 1.30 5.40 10.64
N ILE A 83 2.29 4.51 10.48
CA ILE A 83 2.13 3.05 10.57
C ILE A 83 3.00 2.52 11.70
N TRP A 84 2.51 1.52 12.43
CA TRP A 84 3.27 0.92 13.53
C TRP A 84 4.41 0.06 13.00
N VAL A 85 5.61 0.25 13.56
CA VAL A 85 6.83 -0.50 13.23
C VAL A 85 7.48 -0.98 14.52
N GLN A 86 7.78 -2.27 14.61
CA GLN A 86 8.52 -2.82 15.75
C GLN A 86 10.02 -2.67 15.55
N GLU A 87 10.50 -3.02 14.38
CA GLU A 87 11.89 -2.88 13.97
C GLU A 87 11.96 -2.63 12.47
N TYR A 88 13.10 -2.15 11.97
CA TYR A 88 13.34 -2.15 10.53
C TYR A 88 14.77 -2.56 10.22
N GLU A 89 14.94 -3.16 9.04
CA GLU A 89 16.22 -3.44 8.43
C GLU A 89 16.52 -2.32 7.42
N GLY A 90 17.49 -1.47 7.74
CA GLY A 90 17.96 -0.42 6.84
C GLY A 90 19.16 -0.88 6.04
N SER A 91 19.33 -0.38 4.81
CA SER A 91 20.45 -0.77 3.93
C SER A 91 21.85 -0.53 4.50
N ASN A 92 21.97 0.30 5.56
CA ASN A 92 23.23 0.67 6.21
C ASN A 92 23.37 0.14 7.65
N ALA A 93 22.40 -0.62 8.14
CA ALA A 93 22.40 -1.14 9.51
C ALA A 93 22.95 -2.58 9.54
N VAL A 94 23.83 -2.86 10.49
CA VAL A 94 24.39 -4.20 10.71
C VAL A 94 23.40 -5.12 11.42
N ASP A 95 22.54 -4.55 12.26
CA ASP A 95 21.50 -5.22 13.03
C ASP A 95 20.15 -4.48 12.83
N PRO A 96 19.00 -5.18 12.93
CA PRO A 96 17.69 -4.53 12.90
C PRO A 96 17.56 -3.42 13.94
N VAL A 97 17.08 -2.25 13.51
CA VAL A 97 16.88 -1.09 14.39
C VAL A 97 15.53 -1.23 15.10
N GLN A 98 15.55 -1.35 16.42
CA GLN A 98 14.33 -1.36 17.23
C GLN A 98 13.66 0.01 17.23
N VAL A 99 12.39 0.04 16.84
CA VAL A 99 11.57 1.25 16.79
C VAL A 99 10.48 1.20 17.85
N ASN A 100 9.64 0.16 17.82
CA ASN A 100 8.42 0.01 18.64
C ASN A 100 7.62 1.32 18.69
N GLY A 101 7.29 1.85 17.51
CA GLY A 101 6.72 3.18 17.37
C GLY A 101 6.15 3.44 15.98
N TRP A 102 5.67 4.67 15.79
CA TRP A 102 5.07 5.13 14.55
C TRP A 102 6.13 5.61 13.56
N MET A 103 6.09 5.09 12.33
CA MET A 103 6.90 5.59 11.21
C MET A 103 6.02 5.99 10.04
N ARG A 104 6.55 6.85 9.17
CA ARG A 104 5.84 7.26 7.96
C ARG A 104 6.33 6.47 6.73
N PRO A 105 5.46 6.14 5.77
CA PRO A 105 5.87 5.53 4.50
C PRO A 105 6.99 6.31 3.77
N ASP A 106 6.97 7.65 3.79
CA ASP A 106 8.05 8.45 3.19
C ASP A 106 9.39 8.24 3.92
N GLU A 107 9.39 8.23 5.25
CA GLU A 107 10.58 7.96 6.07
C GLU A 107 11.13 6.55 5.86
N LEU A 108 10.28 5.54 5.66
CA LEU A 108 10.73 4.18 5.35
C LEU A 108 11.48 4.12 4.02
N PHE A 109 10.96 4.80 3.00
CA PHE A 109 11.63 4.87 1.70
C PHE A 109 12.94 5.66 1.76
N GLU A 110 12.96 6.81 2.43
CA GLU A 110 14.18 7.63 2.58
C GLU A 110 15.32 6.86 3.25
N GLN A 111 14.99 5.97 4.17
CA GLN A 111 15.96 5.12 4.88
C GLN A 111 16.32 3.83 4.14
N SER A 112 15.75 3.59 2.95
CA SER A 112 15.84 2.30 2.26
C SER A 112 15.52 1.13 3.20
N ALA A 113 14.46 1.28 4.00
CA ALA A 113 14.15 0.39 5.11
C ALA A 113 13.04 -0.62 4.76
N VAL A 114 13.21 -1.85 5.25
CA VAL A 114 12.15 -2.86 5.36
C VAL A 114 11.71 -2.91 6.81
N ALA A 115 10.50 -2.41 7.09
CA ALA A 115 9.90 -2.42 8.41
C ALA A 115 9.29 -3.79 8.73
N ILE A 116 9.39 -4.21 9.99
CA ILE A 116 8.77 -5.42 10.52
C ILE A 116 7.73 -5.01 11.56
N ALA A 117 6.53 -5.57 11.45
CA ALA A 117 5.46 -5.34 12.41
C ALA A 117 4.58 -6.58 12.61
N LYS A 118 4.18 -6.82 13.86
CA LYS A 118 3.17 -7.82 14.21
C LYS A 118 1.79 -7.31 13.87
N VAL A 119 1.05 -8.07 13.06
CA VAL A 119 -0.28 -7.69 12.59
C VAL A 119 -1.39 -8.33 13.41
N SER A 120 -2.50 -7.62 13.60
CA SER A 120 -3.52 -7.99 14.59
C SER A 120 -4.38 -9.18 14.19
N ALA A 121 -4.53 -9.46 12.88
CA ALA A 121 -5.45 -10.50 12.41
C ALA A 121 -4.93 -11.93 12.67
N SER A 122 -3.63 -12.15 12.49
CA SER A 122 -2.99 -13.47 12.66
C SER A 122 -1.98 -13.54 13.81
N GLY A 123 -1.52 -12.39 14.32
CA GLY A 123 -0.40 -12.33 15.26
C GLY A 123 0.96 -12.68 14.63
N GLN A 124 1.02 -12.79 13.31
CA GLN A 124 2.27 -12.99 12.56
C GLN A 124 3.00 -11.67 12.35
N PHE A 125 4.28 -11.77 11.99
CA PHE A 125 5.08 -10.63 11.56
C PHE A 125 4.96 -10.46 10.05
N VAL A 126 4.87 -9.19 9.63
CA VAL A 126 4.93 -8.80 8.22
C VAL A 126 6.11 -7.87 8.01
N GLU A 127 6.75 -8.04 6.86
CA GLU A 127 7.66 -7.06 6.29
C GLU A 127 6.84 -6.02 5.53
N MET A 128 7.28 -4.76 5.58
CA MET A 128 6.67 -3.64 4.90
C MET A 128 7.73 -2.72 4.31
N TYR A 129 7.54 -2.29 3.07
CA TYR A 129 8.37 -1.28 2.45
C TYR A 129 7.51 -0.35 1.60
N ALA A 130 7.93 0.90 1.49
CA ALA A 130 7.17 1.92 0.78
C ALA A 130 7.90 2.34 -0.50
N GLN A 131 7.14 2.58 -1.56
CA GLN A 131 7.65 3.21 -2.77
C GLN A 131 6.70 4.33 -3.22
N PRO A 132 7.24 5.44 -3.74
CA PRO A 132 6.40 6.50 -4.23
C PRO A 132 5.79 6.12 -5.58
N VAL A 133 4.50 6.39 -5.77
CA VAL A 133 3.86 6.15 -7.06
C VAL A 133 4.16 7.31 -8.00
N LEU A 134 4.71 7.00 -9.17
CA LEU A 134 5.06 7.98 -10.20
C LEU A 134 3.84 8.27 -11.08
N ALA A 135 3.69 9.52 -11.50
CA ALA A 135 2.59 9.96 -12.35
C ALA A 135 2.83 9.60 -13.81
N THR A 136 1.74 9.46 -14.56
CA THR A 136 1.75 9.51 -16.03
C THR A 136 0.99 10.76 -16.49
N PRO A 137 0.96 11.09 -17.79
CA PRO A 137 0.09 12.14 -18.32
C PRO A 137 -1.40 11.86 -18.09
N TYR A 138 -1.77 10.59 -17.83
CA TYR A 138 -3.12 10.19 -17.50
C TYR A 138 -3.39 10.37 -16.00
N LYS A 139 -4.43 11.16 -15.68
CA LYS A 139 -4.80 11.50 -14.29
C LYS A 139 -5.25 10.31 -13.43
N ASP A 140 -5.57 9.20 -14.08
CA ASP A 140 -6.05 7.94 -13.52
C ASP A 140 -4.96 6.85 -13.52
N ILE A 141 -3.80 7.06 -14.15
CA ILE A 141 -2.73 6.06 -14.25
C ILE A 141 -1.45 6.57 -13.56
N GLY A 142 -0.95 5.76 -12.62
CA GLY A 142 0.39 5.88 -12.04
C GLY A 142 1.20 4.63 -12.31
N TYR A 143 2.47 4.60 -11.90
CA TYR A 143 3.29 3.40 -12.00
C TYR A 143 4.42 3.40 -10.96
N LEU A 144 5.03 2.24 -10.75
CA LEU A 144 6.21 2.02 -9.92
C LEU A 144 7.31 1.38 -10.76
N VAL A 145 8.55 1.57 -10.32
CA VAL A 145 9.73 1.01 -10.97
C VAL A 145 10.48 0.09 -10.01
N SER A 146 11.10 -0.93 -10.56
CA SER A 146 12.03 -1.79 -9.86
C SER A 146 13.20 -0.97 -9.30
N SER A 147 13.61 -1.29 -8.08
CA SER A 147 14.78 -0.68 -7.44
C SER A 147 16.10 -1.13 -8.08
N TRP A 148 16.10 -2.21 -8.86
CA TRP A 148 17.31 -2.83 -9.42
C TRP A 148 17.68 -2.29 -10.80
N ASP A 149 16.72 -2.19 -11.71
CA ASP A 149 16.95 -1.81 -13.11
C ASP A 149 16.16 -0.57 -13.55
N HIS A 150 15.33 -0.02 -12.66
CA HIS A 150 14.45 1.12 -12.91
C HIS A 150 13.45 0.90 -14.05
N MET A 151 13.18 -0.35 -14.43
CA MET A 151 12.11 -0.71 -15.35
C MET A 151 10.75 -0.69 -14.63
N PRO A 152 9.64 -0.44 -15.36
CA PRO A 152 8.32 -0.50 -14.75
C PRO A 152 8.03 -1.88 -14.17
N GLU A 153 7.60 -1.91 -12.91
CA GLU A 153 7.26 -3.14 -12.19
C GLU A 153 5.74 -3.23 -12.01
N PHE A 154 5.10 -2.12 -11.63
CA PHE A 154 3.65 -2.06 -11.43
C PHE A 154 3.01 -0.88 -12.13
N VAL A 155 1.85 -1.10 -12.75
CA VAL A 155 0.96 -0.03 -13.23
C VAL A 155 -0.20 0.13 -12.26
N ILE A 156 -0.53 1.37 -11.91
CA ILE A 156 -1.58 1.71 -10.97
C ILE A 156 -2.74 2.37 -11.72
N GLU A 157 -3.95 1.80 -11.58
CA GLU A 157 -5.19 2.39 -12.09
C GLU A 157 -6.04 2.90 -10.93
N SER A 158 -6.47 4.16 -10.97
CA SER A 158 -7.52 4.67 -10.08
C SER A 158 -8.82 4.86 -10.83
N LYS A 159 -9.83 4.14 -10.37
CA LYS A 159 -11.24 4.35 -10.68
C LYS A 159 -11.93 5.03 -9.49
N GLU A 160 -13.17 5.47 -9.63
CA GLU A 160 -13.87 6.29 -8.62
C GLU A 160 -13.79 5.73 -7.19
N ASN A 161 -13.89 4.40 -7.03
CA ASN A 161 -13.96 3.73 -5.73
C ASN A 161 -12.87 2.68 -5.52
N LYS A 162 -11.81 2.68 -6.33
CA LYS A 162 -10.77 1.66 -6.24
C LYS A 162 -9.46 2.13 -6.85
N VAL A 163 -8.36 1.86 -6.16
CA VAL A 163 -7.02 1.87 -6.75
C VAL A 163 -6.53 0.42 -6.90
N GLN A 164 -6.09 0.06 -8.10
CA GLN A 164 -5.71 -1.30 -8.49
C GLN A 164 -4.28 -1.29 -9.02
N ALA A 165 -3.45 -2.22 -8.54
CA ALA A 165 -2.11 -2.44 -9.08
C ALA A 165 -2.10 -3.59 -10.07
N TYR A 166 -1.29 -3.47 -11.12
CA TYR A 166 -1.06 -4.48 -12.13
C TYR A 166 0.44 -4.77 -12.21
N ASP A 167 0.87 -5.99 -11.94
CA ASP A 167 2.26 -6.43 -12.18
C ASP A 167 2.51 -6.50 -13.69
N VAL A 168 3.46 -5.71 -14.15
CA VAL A 168 3.86 -5.63 -15.56
C VAL A 168 5.33 -5.99 -15.76
N GLU A 169 6.06 -6.43 -14.72
CA GLU A 169 7.50 -6.70 -14.80
C GLU A 169 7.82 -7.67 -15.95
N HIS A 170 6.95 -8.67 -16.15
CA HIS A 170 7.04 -9.68 -17.21
C HIS A 170 6.98 -9.12 -18.64
N ILE A 171 6.48 -7.90 -18.85
CA ILE A 171 6.46 -7.22 -20.15
C ILE A 171 7.84 -6.61 -20.46
N PHE A 172 8.69 -6.38 -19.46
CA PHE A 172 9.89 -5.54 -19.58
C PHE A 172 11.23 -6.30 -19.64
N ASP A 173 11.24 -7.62 -19.83
CA ASP A 173 12.50 -8.38 -20.00
C ASP A 173 13.04 -8.38 -21.46
N ARG A 174 14.36 -8.54 -21.63
CA ARG A 174 15.05 -8.53 -22.95
C ARG A 174 14.97 -9.86 -23.72
N GLN A 175 14.08 -10.80 -23.39
CA GLN A 175 14.06 -12.14 -24.01
C GLN A 175 12.68 -12.84 -24.09
N GLY A 176 11.58 -12.20 -23.70
CA GLY A 176 10.23 -12.63 -23.99
C GLY A 176 9.89 -14.04 -23.49
N ARG A 177 10.34 -14.41 -22.28
CA ARG A 177 9.96 -15.70 -21.70
C ARG A 177 8.77 -15.54 -20.78
N GLU A 178 7.62 -15.90 -21.32
CA GLU A 178 6.38 -16.17 -20.60
C GLU A 178 6.66 -17.31 -19.58
N LEU A 179 6.88 -16.95 -18.32
CA LEU A 179 6.72 -17.93 -17.24
C LEU A 179 5.22 -18.15 -17.13
N THR A 180 4.74 -19.27 -17.68
CA THR A 180 3.37 -19.79 -17.58
C THR A 180 2.63 -19.20 -16.38
N ILE A 181 1.84 -18.17 -16.64
CA ILE A 181 1.01 -17.53 -15.63
C ILE A 181 -0.17 -18.47 -15.49
N ASP A 182 -0.12 -19.33 -14.48
CA ASP A 182 -1.29 -20.07 -14.05
C ASP A 182 -2.37 -19.02 -13.74
N GLU A 183 -3.48 -19.04 -14.48
CA GLU A 183 -4.63 -18.13 -14.30
C GLU A 183 -5.24 -18.25 -12.89
N SER A 184 -4.78 -19.21 -12.07
CA SER A 184 -5.00 -19.26 -10.63
C SER A 184 -4.29 -18.14 -9.83
N ASN A 185 -3.34 -17.41 -10.42
CA ASN A 185 -2.49 -16.37 -9.80
C ASN A 185 -3.14 -14.98 -9.69
N SER A 186 -4.47 -14.87 -9.68
CA SER A 186 -5.14 -13.68 -9.12
C SER A 186 -4.96 -13.67 -7.60
N VAL A 187 -3.72 -13.54 -7.11
CA VAL A 187 -3.41 -13.64 -5.69
C VAL A 187 -3.61 -12.25 -5.05
N ASN A 188 -4.84 -11.96 -4.67
CA ASN A 188 -5.25 -10.72 -3.98
C ASN A 188 -5.05 -9.42 -4.81
N LYS A 189 -4.96 -8.26 -4.14
CA LYS A 189 -5.13 -6.91 -4.71
C LYS A 189 -4.15 -6.50 -5.83
N ILE A 190 -3.18 -7.32 -6.23
CA ILE A 190 -2.30 -7.06 -7.38
C ILE A 190 -2.66 -8.05 -8.49
N LEU A 191 -3.00 -7.55 -9.67
CA LEU A 191 -3.39 -8.38 -10.81
C LEU A 191 -2.23 -8.51 -11.80
N THR A 192 -2.21 -9.57 -12.60
CA THR A 192 -1.31 -9.62 -13.76
C THR A 192 -1.74 -8.56 -14.78
N GLY A 193 -0.81 -7.70 -15.17
CA GLY A 193 -1.00 -6.71 -16.22
C GLY A 193 -0.78 -7.33 -17.60
N HIS A 194 -1.84 -7.71 -18.30
CA HIS A 194 -1.74 -8.17 -19.69
C HIS A 194 -1.76 -7.00 -20.69
N GLU A 195 -1.05 -7.13 -21.81
CA GLU A 195 -1.06 -6.14 -22.91
C GLU A 195 -2.45 -5.93 -23.54
N SER A 196 -3.42 -6.81 -23.27
CA SER A 196 -4.81 -6.66 -23.69
C SER A 196 -5.62 -5.70 -22.81
N LEU A 197 -5.12 -5.33 -21.63
CA LEU A 197 -5.78 -4.39 -20.72
C LEU A 197 -5.58 -2.95 -21.19
N ASP A 198 -6.67 -2.18 -21.27
CA ASP A 198 -6.65 -0.76 -21.67
C ASP A 198 -5.64 0.07 -20.86
N VAL A 199 -5.59 -0.13 -19.53
CA VAL A 199 -4.64 0.58 -18.65
C VAL A 199 -3.19 0.28 -19.02
N VAL A 200 -2.87 -0.98 -19.35
CA VAL A 200 -1.52 -1.39 -19.73
C VAL A 200 -1.16 -0.81 -21.09
N GLN A 201 -2.06 -0.86 -22.08
CA GLN A 201 -1.83 -0.27 -23.40
C GLN A 201 -1.59 1.25 -23.34
N ARG A 202 -2.40 1.96 -22.55
CA ARG A 202 -2.26 3.40 -22.31
C ARG A 202 -0.94 3.72 -21.62
N PHE A 203 -0.57 2.93 -20.61
CA PHE A 203 0.72 3.04 -19.94
C PHE A 203 1.89 2.83 -20.92
N MET A 204 1.91 1.73 -21.67
CA MET A 204 2.96 1.43 -22.64
C MET A 204 3.13 2.56 -23.66
N THR A 205 2.02 3.07 -24.19
CA THR A 205 2.03 4.18 -25.16
C THR A 205 2.75 5.41 -24.59
N CYS A 206 2.43 5.82 -23.36
CA CYS A 206 3.08 7.00 -22.77
C CYS A 206 4.51 6.73 -22.28
N PHE A 207 4.81 5.50 -21.83
CA PHE A 207 6.15 5.12 -21.38
C PHE A 207 7.14 5.10 -22.54
N GLU A 208 6.76 4.54 -23.70
CA GLU A 208 7.59 4.56 -24.91
C GLU A 208 7.88 5.97 -25.41
N GLN A 209 6.88 6.86 -25.38
CA GLN A 209 7.04 8.27 -25.77
C GLN A 209 7.97 9.06 -24.83
N ASN A 210 8.09 8.65 -23.56
CA ASN A 210 8.86 9.35 -22.53
C ASN A 210 10.14 8.61 -22.09
N LYS A 211 10.58 7.60 -22.86
CA LYS A 211 11.70 6.70 -22.53
C LYS A 211 13.04 7.40 -22.24
N HIS A 212 13.19 8.67 -22.64
CA HIS A 212 14.40 9.47 -22.44
C HIS A 212 14.30 10.55 -21.36
N GLY A 213 13.09 10.80 -20.81
CA GLY A 213 12.85 11.85 -19.82
C GLY A 213 12.42 11.34 -18.45
N GLY A 214 11.90 10.10 -18.36
CA GLY A 214 11.30 9.58 -17.12
C GLY A 214 10.07 10.37 -16.67
N PHE A 215 9.34 9.85 -15.68
CA PHE A 215 8.29 10.60 -15.02
C PHE A 215 8.76 10.93 -13.59
N TYR A 216 9.09 12.19 -13.34
CA TYR A 216 9.54 12.64 -12.01
C TYR A 216 8.39 13.10 -11.10
N ASP A 217 7.21 13.33 -11.68
CA ASP A 217 6.05 13.77 -10.92
C ASP A 217 5.44 12.63 -10.10
N ARG A 218 4.87 12.98 -8.94
CA ARG A 218 4.18 12.04 -8.05
C ARG A 218 2.72 11.88 -8.45
N TYR A 219 2.26 10.63 -8.52
CA TYR A 219 0.86 10.31 -8.77
C TYR A 219 -0.04 10.80 -7.63
N LYS A 220 -1.21 11.35 -7.97
CA LYS A 220 -2.15 11.89 -6.98
C LYS A 220 -3.55 11.36 -7.15
N THR A 221 -4.15 10.90 -6.04
CA THR A 221 -5.55 10.49 -5.95
C THR A 221 -6.18 10.97 -4.65
N ARG A 222 -7.50 10.80 -4.49
CA ARG A 222 -8.19 11.18 -3.25
C ARG A 222 -7.76 10.26 -2.12
N ALA A 223 -7.43 10.85 -0.96
CA ALA A 223 -7.22 10.11 0.27
C ALA A 223 -8.39 10.31 1.25
N TYR A 224 -8.76 9.23 1.93
CA TYR A 224 -9.83 9.11 2.91
C TYR A 224 -9.21 8.84 4.29
N ASN A 225 -9.80 9.39 5.34
CA ASN A 225 -9.42 9.11 6.72
C ASN A 225 -10.61 9.39 7.64
N PHE A 226 -10.51 9.04 8.91
CA PHE A 226 -11.52 9.29 9.93
C PHE A 226 -10.88 9.40 11.31
N ASN A 227 -11.56 10.08 12.23
CA ASN A 227 -11.16 10.11 13.64
C ASN A 227 -11.84 8.99 14.40
N VAL A 228 -11.06 8.29 15.22
CA VAL A 228 -11.54 7.23 16.11
C VAL A 228 -11.62 7.76 17.54
N ALA A 229 -12.69 7.45 18.26
CA ALA A 229 -12.79 7.84 19.66
C ALA A 229 -11.70 7.20 20.54
N ASN A 230 -11.31 7.91 21.61
CA ASN A 230 -10.43 7.49 22.70
C ASN A 230 -8.97 7.19 22.34
N TYR A 231 -8.72 6.32 21.37
CA TYR A 231 -7.38 5.75 21.12
C TYR A 231 -6.72 6.23 19.84
N TYR A 232 -7.48 6.84 18.93
CA TYR A 232 -6.94 7.46 17.71
C TYR A 232 -6.21 6.51 16.75
N THR A 233 -6.30 5.20 16.97
CA THR A 233 -5.74 4.16 16.11
C THR A 233 -6.83 3.29 15.49
N TYR A 234 -6.49 2.64 14.39
CA TYR A 234 -7.34 1.62 13.75
C TYR A 234 -6.48 0.62 12.98
N PHE A 235 -7.12 -0.42 12.43
CA PHE A 235 -6.46 -1.45 11.65
C PHE A 235 -6.95 -1.46 10.20
N VAL A 236 -6.00 -1.50 9.27
CA VAL A 236 -6.26 -1.54 7.83
C VAL A 236 -5.73 -2.81 7.18
N GLU A 237 -6.29 -3.12 6.01
CA GLU A 237 -6.05 -4.33 5.23
C GLU A 237 -6.41 -5.62 5.96
N GLU A 238 -6.58 -6.72 5.22
CA GLU A 238 -6.95 -8.03 5.82
C GLU A 238 -5.97 -8.53 6.88
N ARG A 239 -4.70 -8.09 6.79
CA ARG A 239 -3.65 -8.46 7.74
C ARG A 239 -3.83 -7.74 9.08
N GLY A 240 -4.49 -6.58 9.11
CA GLY A 240 -4.59 -5.75 10.31
C GLY A 240 -3.30 -5.00 10.58
N ILE A 241 -2.86 -4.18 9.62
CA ILE A 241 -1.78 -3.21 9.79
C ILE A 241 -2.28 -2.13 10.74
N TRP A 242 -1.54 -1.89 11.82
CA TRP A 242 -1.92 -0.92 12.85
C TRP A 242 -1.48 0.49 12.45
N VAL A 243 -2.43 1.41 12.45
CA VAL A 243 -2.22 2.78 11.96
C VAL A 243 -2.81 3.79 12.94
N HIS A 244 -2.27 5.00 12.91
CA HIS A 244 -2.75 6.13 13.70
C HIS A 244 -3.40 7.17 12.78
N GLN A 245 -4.49 7.82 13.24
CA GLN A 245 -5.21 8.85 12.48
C GLN A 245 -4.32 10.00 11.97
#